data_AF-A0A1H7EYK8-F1
#
_entry.id   AF-A0A1H7EYK8-F1
#
_cell.length_a   1.000
_cell.length_b   1.000
_cell.length_c   1.000
_cell.angle_alpha   90.00
_cell.angle_beta   90.00
_cell.angle_gamma   90.00
#
_symmetry.space_group_name_H-M   'P 1'
#
loop_
_entity.id
_entity.type
_entity.pdbx_description
1 polymer ?
#
loop_
_entity_poly.entity_id
_entity_poly.type
_entity_poly.pdbx_seq_one_letter_code
_entity_poly.pdbx_strand_id
1 'polypeptide(L)'
;MRALLSFLYALAAYVACMATLTYFIGFSGNLYVPKSVDVGATTGWIEAVGTDVLLLVLFGVQHSVMARRGFKRWWTRVVPAVVERSTFVVATCVVLALMFWLWVPITAPVVWRVENKAAVALLWGLFGLGCLVVVVSTYLINHFELFGLQQAFAALTKRSAPQSDFKTPLFYRYVRHPLYVGLLLGFWCVPVMTAGRLLFALGLSAYTLIGIAFEERDLLAQFGERYRAYRREVGMLVPRARAFKQVASGEAPAARARADRSKV
;
A
#
# COMPACT_ATOMS: atom_id res chain seq x y z
N MET A 1 9.80 13.91 28.86
CA MET A 1 10.94 13.66 27.95
C MET A 1 10.72 12.47 27.01
N ARG A 2 10.44 11.25 27.51
CA ARG A 2 10.25 10.04 26.68
C ARG A 2 9.18 10.18 25.59
N ALA A 3 8.00 10.73 25.91
CA ALA A 3 6.92 10.91 24.93
C ALA A 3 7.26 11.92 23.81
N LEU A 4 8.04 12.97 24.14
CA LEU A 4 8.51 13.94 23.15
C LEU A 4 9.51 13.28 22.19
N LEU A 5 10.44 12.48 22.69
CA LEU A 5 11.39 11.72 21.87
C LEU A 5 10.65 10.72 20.96
N SER A 6 9.65 10.00 21.47
CA SER A 6 8.80 9.11 20.66
C SER A 6 8.09 9.87 19.53
N PHE A 7 7.57 11.06 19.81
CA PHE A 7 6.91 11.89 18.82
C PHE A 7 7.88 12.42 17.75
N LEU A 8 9.04 12.95 18.15
CA LEU A 8 10.06 13.43 17.21
C LEU A 8 10.57 12.30 16.30
N TYR A 9 10.77 11.11 16.87
CA TYR A 9 11.11 9.91 16.09
C TYR A 9 10.01 9.53 15.10
N ALA A 10 8.74 9.50 15.53
CA ALA A 10 7.62 9.20 14.66
C ALA A 10 7.45 10.23 13.53
N LEU A 11 7.71 11.51 13.83
CA LEU A 11 7.69 12.59 12.84
C LEU A 11 8.82 12.44 11.82
N ALA A 12 10.05 12.14 12.26
CA ALA A 12 11.16 11.87 11.36
C ALA A 12 10.89 10.64 10.47
N ALA A 13 10.36 9.56 11.06
CA ALA A 13 9.95 8.36 10.33
C ALA A 13 8.87 8.65 9.28
N TYR A 14 7.88 9.50 9.63
CA TYR A 14 6.84 9.94 8.71
C TYR A 14 7.42 10.72 7.53
N VAL A 15 8.28 11.71 7.79
CA VAL A 15 8.92 12.51 6.73
C VAL A 15 9.78 11.63 5.82
N ALA A 16 10.59 10.73 6.39
CA ALA A 16 11.40 9.79 5.63
C ALA A 16 10.52 8.86 4.77
N CYS A 17 9.37 8.42 5.29
CA CYS A 17 8.43 7.62 4.53
C CYS A 17 7.79 8.39 3.37
N MET A 18 7.38 9.64 3.58
CA MET A 18 6.85 10.47 2.49
C MET A 18 7.90 10.68 1.39
N ALA A 19 9.16 10.95 1.75
CA ALA A 19 10.26 11.04 0.79
C ALA A 19 10.47 9.71 0.03
N THR A 20 10.46 8.58 0.74
CA THR A 20 10.64 7.25 0.16
C THR A 20 9.51 6.87 -0.78
N LEU A 21 8.26 7.17 -0.44
CA LEU A 21 7.09 6.91 -1.29
C LEU A 21 7.07 7.80 -2.53
N THR A 22 7.46 9.07 -2.40
CA THR A 22 7.64 9.95 -3.56
C THR A 22 8.74 9.43 -4.48
N TYR A 23 9.88 9.00 -3.92
CA TYR A 23 10.93 8.35 -4.68
C TYR A 23 10.40 7.06 -5.34
N PHE A 24 9.56 6.28 -4.67
CA PHE A 24 8.97 5.07 -5.23
C PHE A 24 8.09 5.34 -6.45
N ILE A 25 7.32 6.43 -6.46
CA ILE A 25 6.56 6.89 -7.63
C ILE A 25 7.51 7.25 -8.77
N GLY A 26 8.59 7.98 -8.48
CA GLY A 26 9.62 8.31 -9.45
C GLY A 26 10.32 7.06 -10.00
N PHE A 27 10.65 6.12 -9.12
CA PHE A 27 11.32 4.85 -9.42
C PHE A 27 10.45 3.99 -10.33
N SER A 28 9.18 3.78 -10.00
CA SER A 28 8.24 2.97 -10.80
C SER A 28 7.89 3.63 -12.14
N GLY A 29 7.83 4.96 -12.19
CA GLY A 29 7.57 5.73 -13.40
C GLY A 29 8.79 5.95 -14.29
N ASN A 30 10.02 5.79 -13.80
CA ASN A 30 11.22 6.42 -14.38
C ASN A 30 11.09 7.96 -14.50
N LEU A 31 10.54 8.60 -13.46
CA LEU A 31 10.29 10.04 -13.41
C LEU A 31 11.23 10.71 -12.41
N TYR A 32 12.04 11.66 -12.89
CA TYR A 32 12.78 12.64 -12.07
C TYR A 32 13.59 12.07 -10.90
N VAL A 33 14.09 10.83 -11.02
CA VAL A 33 14.97 10.17 -10.05
C VAL A 33 16.22 9.64 -10.74
N PRO A 34 17.39 9.65 -10.06
CA PRO A 34 18.65 9.23 -10.67
C PRO A 34 18.72 7.72 -10.94
N LYS A 35 17.99 6.92 -10.16
CA LYS A 35 17.87 5.47 -10.34
C LYS A 35 16.39 5.09 -10.34
N SER A 36 15.98 4.32 -11.35
CA SER A 36 14.59 3.89 -11.54
C SER A 36 14.56 2.46 -12.07
N VAL A 37 13.36 1.91 -12.31
CA VAL A 37 13.21 0.52 -12.74
C VAL A 37 14.02 0.20 -14.01
N ASP A 38 14.15 1.15 -14.94
CA ASP A 38 14.97 0.97 -16.15
C ASP A 38 16.27 1.78 -16.19
N VAL A 39 16.59 2.58 -15.16
CA VAL A 39 17.77 3.47 -15.18
C VAL A 39 18.77 3.04 -14.12
N GLY A 40 19.98 2.69 -14.55
CA GLY A 40 21.07 2.23 -13.69
C GLY A 40 22.06 1.35 -14.45
N ALA A 41 23.07 0.86 -13.74
CA ALA A 41 24.01 -0.12 -14.28
C ALA A 41 23.30 -1.46 -14.53
N THR A 42 23.55 -2.07 -15.69
CA THR A 42 23.04 -3.38 -16.06
C THR A 42 24.07 -4.47 -15.77
N THR A 43 23.61 -5.69 -15.54
CA THR A 43 24.46 -6.89 -15.40
C THR A 43 23.94 -8.02 -16.29
N GLY A 44 24.50 -9.22 -16.15
CA GLY A 44 24.00 -10.40 -16.86
C GLY A 44 22.56 -10.72 -16.48
N TRP A 45 21.77 -11.21 -17.45
CA TRP A 45 20.32 -11.37 -17.28
C TRP A 45 19.92 -12.23 -16.06
N ILE A 46 20.66 -13.33 -15.81
CA ILE A 46 20.43 -14.22 -14.66
C ILE A 46 20.70 -13.50 -13.32
N GLU A 47 21.78 -12.72 -13.26
CA GLU A 47 22.17 -11.96 -12.08
C GLU A 47 21.16 -10.85 -11.77
N ALA A 48 20.71 -10.14 -12.80
CA ALA A 48 19.69 -9.10 -12.69
C ALA A 48 18.37 -9.67 -12.14
N VAL A 49 17.84 -10.73 -12.76
CA VAL A 49 16.61 -11.39 -12.31
C VAL A 49 16.75 -11.93 -10.90
N GLY A 50 17.87 -12.61 -10.59
CA GLY A 50 18.12 -13.14 -9.25
C GLY A 50 18.16 -12.06 -8.18
N THR A 51 18.84 -10.95 -8.46
CA THR A 51 18.95 -9.80 -7.54
C THR A 51 17.58 -9.14 -7.33
N ASP A 52 16.86 -8.83 -8.40
CA ASP A 52 15.56 -8.15 -8.32
C ASP A 52 14.50 -9.01 -7.61
N VAL A 53 14.46 -10.31 -7.89
CA VAL A 53 13.56 -11.25 -7.18
C VAL A 53 13.92 -11.30 -5.69
N LEU A 54 15.20 -11.37 -5.34
CA LEU A 54 15.62 -11.37 -3.94
C LEU A 54 15.21 -10.07 -3.22
N LEU A 55 15.34 -8.91 -3.88
CA LEU A 55 14.90 -7.63 -3.33
C LEU A 55 13.37 -7.57 -3.14
N LEU A 56 12.60 -8.07 -4.11
CA LEU A 56 11.14 -8.19 -3.99
C LEU A 56 10.73 -9.12 -2.85
N VAL A 57 11.41 -10.26 -2.70
CA VAL A 57 11.18 -11.21 -1.59
C VAL A 57 11.56 -10.57 -0.27
N LEU A 58 12.70 -9.88 -0.17
CA LEU A 58 13.14 -9.18 1.03
C LEU A 58 12.09 -8.16 1.47
N PHE A 59 11.60 -7.33 0.54
CA PHE A 59 10.50 -6.40 0.79
C PHE A 59 9.23 -7.12 1.27
N GLY A 60 8.79 -8.14 0.54
CA GLY A 60 7.58 -8.89 0.87
C GLY A 60 7.64 -9.57 2.24
N VAL A 61 8.77 -10.19 2.57
CA VAL A 61 9.02 -10.87 3.85
C VAL A 61 9.07 -9.85 4.98
N GLN A 62 9.91 -8.81 4.88
CA GLN A 62 10.02 -7.79 5.94
C GLN A 62 8.66 -7.14 6.22
N HIS A 63 7.98 -6.68 5.17
CA HIS A 63 6.71 -5.96 5.33
C HIS A 63 5.60 -6.89 5.86
N SER A 64 5.49 -8.12 5.33
CA SER A 64 4.45 -9.06 5.78
C SER A 64 4.67 -9.54 7.20
N VAL A 65 5.91 -9.96 7.54
CA VAL A 65 6.24 -10.49 8.86
C VAL A 65 5.98 -9.43 9.92
N MET A 66 6.49 -8.22 9.74
CA MET A 66 6.31 -7.17 10.74
C MET A 66 4.86 -6.65 10.82
N ALA A 67 4.07 -6.79 9.74
CA ALA A 67 2.65 -6.48 9.79
C ALA A 67 1.83 -7.50 10.63
N ARG A 68 2.34 -8.72 10.85
CA ARG A 68 1.58 -9.78 11.53
C ARG A 68 1.42 -9.54 13.03
N ARG A 69 0.21 -9.80 13.54
CA ARG A 69 -0.12 -9.73 14.99
C ARG A 69 0.82 -10.57 15.87
N GLY A 70 1.25 -11.73 15.40
CA GLY A 70 2.20 -12.59 16.10
C GLY A 70 3.55 -11.92 16.32
N PHE A 71 4.16 -11.42 15.23
CA PHE A 71 5.41 -10.68 15.29
C PHE A 71 5.29 -9.44 16.17
N LYS A 72 4.21 -8.65 16.00
CA LYS A 72 3.98 -7.44 16.81
C LYS A 72 3.96 -7.74 18.31
N ARG A 73 3.27 -8.80 18.75
CA ARG A 73 3.23 -9.18 20.18
C ARG A 73 4.59 -9.55 20.76
N TRP A 74 5.48 -10.12 19.95
CA TRP A 74 6.85 -10.43 20.35
C TRP A 74 7.73 -9.18 20.31
N TRP A 75 7.66 -8.42 19.22
CA TRP A 75 8.47 -7.23 18.96
C TRP A 75 8.23 -6.11 19.97
N THR A 76 6.98 -5.95 20.44
CA THR A 76 6.64 -4.94 21.46
C THR A 76 7.21 -5.24 22.85
N ARG A 77 7.87 -6.40 23.05
CA ARG A 77 8.66 -6.68 24.25
C ARG A 77 10.03 -5.97 24.22
N VAL A 78 10.50 -5.61 23.03
CA VAL A 78 11.78 -4.93 22.81
C VAL A 78 11.56 -3.46 22.45
N VAL A 79 10.65 -3.20 21.51
CA VAL A 79 10.34 -1.84 21.04
C VAL A 79 9.08 -1.31 21.75
N PRO A 80 9.09 -0.09 22.32
CA PRO A 80 7.91 0.46 22.96
C PRO A 80 6.71 0.52 21.99
N ALA A 81 5.54 0.08 22.46
CA ALA A 81 4.32 0.01 21.63
C ALA A 81 3.95 1.33 20.94
N VAL A 82 4.28 2.47 21.57
CA VAL A 82 4.05 3.82 21.02
C VAL A 82 4.78 4.06 19.71
N VAL A 83 5.97 3.48 19.52
CA VAL A 83 6.83 3.69 18.34
C VAL A 83 6.94 2.44 17.46
N GLU A 84 6.21 1.37 17.77
CA GLU A 84 6.20 0.12 16.99
C GLU A 84 5.87 0.41 15.53
N ARG A 85 4.78 1.15 15.28
CA ARG A 85 4.33 1.45 13.92
C ARG A 85 5.32 2.33 13.16
N SER A 86 5.90 3.34 13.81
CA SER A 86 6.93 4.17 13.20
C SER A 86 8.21 3.37 12.89
N THR A 87 8.56 2.41 13.76
CA THR A 87 9.72 1.53 13.55
C THR A 87 9.49 0.55 12.41
N PHE A 88 8.29 0.01 12.29
CA PHE A 88 7.85 -0.73 11.11
C PHE A 88 8.04 0.09 9.84
N VAL A 89 7.59 1.36 9.85
CA VAL A 89 7.71 2.26 8.70
C VAL A 89 9.17 2.53 8.35
N VAL A 90 10.03 2.81 9.33
CA VAL A 90 11.48 3.01 9.10
C VAL A 90 12.11 1.78 8.48
N ALA A 91 11.85 0.58 9.03
CA ALA A 91 12.37 -0.67 8.48
C ALA A 91 11.95 -0.87 7.02
N THR A 92 10.68 -0.60 6.70
CA THR A 92 10.18 -0.64 5.32
C THR A 92 10.86 0.40 4.42
N CYS A 93 11.12 1.61 4.92
CA CYS A 93 11.83 2.63 4.15
C CYS A 93 13.27 2.21 3.84
N VAL A 94 13.96 1.59 4.81
CA VAL A 94 15.31 1.05 4.60
C VAL A 94 15.30 -0.05 3.54
N VAL A 95 14.37 -1.01 3.62
CA VAL A 95 14.27 -2.09 2.62
C VAL A 95 13.91 -1.54 1.24
N LEU A 96 13.03 -0.55 1.15
CA LEU A 96 12.73 0.12 -0.12
C LEU A 96 13.94 0.88 -0.67
N ALA A 97 14.69 1.60 0.18
CA ALA A 97 15.90 2.29 -0.25
C ALA A 97 16.97 1.31 -0.75
N LEU A 98 17.14 0.16 -0.08
CA LEU A 98 18.00 -0.93 -0.53
C LEU A 98 17.52 -1.49 -1.87
N MET A 99 16.20 -1.71 -2.04
CA MET A 99 15.62 -2.13 -3.30
C MET A 99 15.95 -1.13 -4.40
N PHE A 100 15.71 0.17 -4.20
CA PHE A 100 15.99 1.19 -5.22
C PHE A 100 17.48 1.24 -5.58
N TRP A 101 18.35 1.14 -4.58
CA TRP A 101 19.78 1.23 -4.79
C TRP A 101 20.35 0.00 -5.50
N LEU A 102 19.90 -1.20 -5.13
CA LEU A 102 20.44 -2.47 -5.62
C LEU A 102 19.66 -3.03 -6.82
N TRP A 103 18.53 -2.44 -7.20
CA TRP A 103 17.76 -2.86 -8.37
C TRP A 103 18.62 -2.85 -9.64
N VAL A 104 18.49 -3.90 -10.46
CA VAL A 104 19.26 -4.05 -11.69
C VAL A 104 18.33 -3.95 -12.91
N PRO A 105 18.37 -2.85 -13.67
CA PRO A 105 17.55 -2.70 -14.86
C PRO A 105 17.71 -3.81 -15.89
N ILE A 106 16.59 -4.35 -16.35
CA ILE A 106 16.53 -5.30 -17.48
C ILE A 106 15.79 -4.61 -18.62
N THR A 107 16.53 -3.87 -19.45
CA THR A 107 15.98 -3.00 -20.49
C THR A 107 15.53 -3.74 -21.76
N ALA A 108 15.96 -4.99 -21.93
CA ALA A 108 15.61 -5.84 -23.06
C ALA A 108 15.23 -7.28 -22.63
N PRO A 109 14.28 -7.94 -23.33
CA PRO A 109 13.47 -7.38 -24.42
C PRO A 109 12.46 -6.34 -23.94
N VAL A 110 12.02 -5.48 -24.85
CA VAL A 110 10.85 -4.62 -24.64
C VAL A 110 9.61 -5.44 -24.97
N VAL A 111 8.77 -5.69 -23.97
CA VAL A 111 7.55 -6.50 -24.08
C VAL A 111 6.48 -5.75 -24.88
N TRP A 112 6.30 -4.46 -24.59
CA TRP A 112 5.50 -3.55 -25.41
C TRP A 112 6.01 -2.12 -25.37
N ARG A 113 5.72 -1.39 -26.45
CA ARG A 113 5.92 0.05 -26.58
C ARG A 113 4.71 0.66 -27.26
N VAL A 114 4.09 1.63 -26.61
CA VAL A 114 2.97 2.39 -27.17
C VAL A 114 3.50 3.67 -27.81
N GLU A 115 3.24 3.84 -29.10
CA GLU A 115 3.72 4.99 -29.88
C GLU A 115 2.65 6.07 -30.09
N ASN A 116 1.37 5.67 -30.07
CA ASN A 116 0.26 6.60 -30.23
C ASN A 116 0.23 7.62 -29.06
N LYS A 117 0.38 8.90 -29.38
CA LYS A 117 0.46 9.99 -28.39
C LYS A 117 -0.74 10.05 -27.44
N ALA A 118 -1.96 9.82 -27.93
CA ALA A 118 -3.16 9.83 -27.11
C ALA A 118 -3.19 8.63 -26.15
N ALA A 119 -2.79 7.45 -26.61
CA ALA A 119 -2.66 6.27 -25.76
C ALA A 119 -1.56 6.42 -24.70
N VAL A 120 -0.42 7.02 -25.06
CA VAL A 120 0.65 7.37 -24.10
C VAL A 120 0.14 8.34 -23.04
N ALA A 121 -0.56 9.40 -23.44
CA ALA A 121 -1.14 10.35 -22.51
C ALA A 121 -2.18 9.70 -21.58
N LEU A 122 -3.01 8.79 -22.11
CA LEU A 122 -3.97 8.01 -21.33
C LEU A 122 -3.26 7.14 -20.28
N LEU A 123 -2.20 6.42 -20.65
CA LEU A 123 -1.44 5.57 -19.72
C LEU A 123 -0.83 6.40 -18.59
N TRP A 124 -0.21 7.54 -18.90
CA TRP A 124 0.29 8.46 -17.87
C TRP A 124 -0.82 9.06 -17.01
N GLY A 125 -1.97 9.37 -17.60
CA GLY A 125 -3.16 9.82 -16.87
C GLY A 125 -3.64 8.76 -15.88
N LEU A 126 -3.67 7.49 -16.28
CA LEU A 126 -4.04 6.36 -15.41
C LEU A 126 -3.00 6.10 -14.32
N PHE A 127 -1.70 6.23 -14.62
CA PHE A 127 -0.63 6.16 -13.63
C PHE A 127 -0.78 7.26 -12.57
N GLY A 128 -0.97 8.51 -13.00
CA GLY A 128 -1.17 9.65 -12.12
C GLY A 128 -2.45 9.52 -11.29
N LEU A 129 -3.54 9.02 -11.88
CA LEU A 129 -4.77 8.68 -11.18
C LEU A 129 -4.52 7.60 -10.12
N GLY A 130 -3.73 6.57 -10.44
CA GLY A 130 -3.33 5.53 -9.50
C GLY A 130 -2.61 6.11 -8.29
N CYS A 131 -1.63 6.99 -8.52
CA CYS A 131 -0.92 7.71 -7.46
C CYS A 131 -1.89 8.53 -6.58
N LEU A 132 -2.80 9.28 -7.20
CA LEU A 132 -3.82 10.06 -6.49
C LEU A 132 -4.74 9.17 -5.64
N VAL A 133 -5.19 8.05 -6.20
CA VAL A 133 -6.04 7.09 -5.48
C VAL A 133 -5.32 6.50 -4.28
N VAL A 134 -4.02 6.17 -4.38
CA VAL A 134 -3.22 5.72 -3.24
C VAL A 134 -3.22 6.79 -2.15
N VAL A 135 -2.85 8.02 -2.47
CA VAL A 135 -2.76 9.13 -1.51
C VAL A 135 -4.12 9.34 -0.84
N VAL A 136 -5.19 9.53 -1.61
CA VAL A 136 -6.53 9.76 -1.07
C VAL A 136 -6.98 8.57 -0.20
N SER A 137 -6.73 7.33 -0.63
CA SER A 137 -7.10 6.13 0.14
C SER A 137 -6.43 6.09 1.52
N THR A 138 -5.16 6.52 1.62
CA THR A 138 -4.49 6.59 2.93
C THR A 138 -5.17 7.58 3.89
N TYR A 139 -5.62 8.74 3.39
CA TYR A 139 -6.38 9.71 4.20
C TYR A 139 -7.78 9.20 4.57
N LEU A 140 -8.44 8.47 3.68
CA LEU A 140 -9.77 7.92 3.92
C LEU A 140 -9.80 6.91 5.06
N ILE A 141 -8.76 6.08 5.23
CA ILE A 141 -8.70 5.11 6.34
C ILE A 141 -8.28 5.77 7.64
N ASN A 142 -7.06 6.34 7.67
CA ASN A 142 -6.47 7.17 8.73
C ASN A 142 -4.95 7.31 8.45
N HIS A 143 -4.56 8.32 7.66
CA HIS A 143 -3.18 8.46 7.15
C HIS A 143 -2.13 8.49 8.27
N PHE A 144 -2.38 9.28 9.32
CA PHE A 144 -1.42 9.45 10.40
C PHE A 144 -1.29 8.22 11.30
N GLU A 145 -2.37 7.45 11.47
CA GLU A 145 -2.32 6.15 12.15
C GLU A 145 -1.58 5.12 11.31
N LEU A 146 -1.79 5.11 9.99
CA LEU A 146 -1.13 4.20 9.06
C LEU A 146 0.40 4.37 9.11
N PHE A 147 0.91 5.58 9.33
CA PHE A 147 2.35 5.85 9.40
C PHE A 147 2.92 5.98 10.83
N GLY A 148 2.11 5.76 11.87
CA GLY A 148 2.58 5.72 13.26
C GLY A 148 2.59 7.06 14.00
N LEU A 149 2.28 8.16 13.32
CA LEU A 149 2.36 9.52 13.88
C LEU A 149 1.26 9.77 14.92
N GLN A 150 0.05 9.26 14.68
CA GLN A 150 -1.08 9.47 15.59
C GLN A 150 -0.87 8.76 16.93
N GLN A 151 -0.27 7.57 16.94
CA GLN A 151 0.04 6.80 18.14
C GLN A 151 1.04 7.54 19.03
N ALA A 152 2.10 8.09 18.43
CA ALA A 152 3.09 8.89 19.14
C ALA A 152 2.52 10.21 19.66
N PHE A 153 1.66 10.88 18.86
CA PHE A 153 0.98 12.10 19.27
C PHE A 153 -0.02 11.87 20.42
N ALA A 154 -0.76 10.76 20.39
CA ALA A 154 -1.66 10.37 21.50
C ALA A 154 -0.88 10.16 22.80
N ALA A 155 0.29 9.50 22.73
CA ALA A 155 1.17 9.33 23.89
C ALA A 155 1.73 10.68 24.42
N LEU A 156 2.06 11.62 23.53
CA LEU A 156 2.52 12.96 23.90
C LEU A 156 1.41 13.76 24.61
N THR A 157 0.17 13.64 24.13
CA THR A 157 -1.00 14.36 24.65
C THR A 157 -1.76 13.61 25.76
N LYS A 158 -1.26 12.45 26.20
CA LYS A 158 -1.90 11.56 27.19
C LYS A 158 -3.33 11.15 26.82
N ARG A 159 -3.63 11.04 25.52
CA ARG A 159 -4.92 10.56 25.01
C ARG A 159 -4.87 9.05 24.77
N SER A 160 -6.03 8.39 24.88
CA SER A 160 -6.16 6.99 24.54
C SER A 160 -5.89 6.77 23.04
N ALA A 161 -5.26 5.64 22.72
CA ALA A 161 -4.99 5.28 21.33
C ALA A 161 -6.30 5.11 20.55
N PRO A 162 -6.34 5.48 19.26
CA PRO A 162 -7.53 5.32 18.43
C PRO A 162 -7.92 3.83 18.36
N GLN A 163 -9.20 3.53 18.53
CA GLN A 163 -9.73 2.20 18.21
C GLN A 163 -10.04 2.13 16.71
N SER A 164 -9.67 1.01 16.08
CA SER A 164 -9.95 0.76 14.67
C SER A 164 -11.46 0.56 14.47
N ASP A 165 -12.13 1.63 14.04
CA ASP A 165 -13.54 1.59 13.68
C ASP A 165 -13.72 1.11 12.24
N PHE A 166 -14.64 0.16 12.03
CA PHE A 166 -14.99 -0.28 10.68
C PHE A 166 -15.79 0.81 9.95
N LYS A 167 -15.15 1.47 8.97
CA LYS A 167 -15.73 2.52 8.12
C LYS A 167 -15.53 2.20 6.65
N THR A 168 -16.48 2.60 5.81
CA THR A 168 -16.43 2.43 4.34
C THR A 168 -16.61 3.78 3.64
N PRO A 169 -15.63 4.69 3.73
CA PRO A 169 -15.73 6.03 3.15
C PRO A 169 -15.44 6.03 1.64
N LEU A 170 -16.13 6.91 0.89
CA LEU A 170 -15.90 7.21 -0.53
C LEU A 170 -15.57 5.97 -1.40
N PHE A 171 -14.30 5.77 -1.77
CA PHE A 171 -13.85 4.67 -2.63
C PHE A 171 -14.16 3.28 -2.08
N TYR A 172 -14.13 3.13 -0.75
CA TYR A 172 -14.45 1.88 -0.06
C TYR A 172 -15.93 1.47 -0.23
N ARG A 173 -16.79 2.33 -0.79
CA ARG A 173 -18.15 1.92 -1.18
C ARG A 173 -18.19 1.13 -2.49
N TYR A 174 -17.18 1.28 -3.34
CA TYR A 174 -17.13 0.67 -4.68
C TYR A 174 -16.18 -0.52 -4.77
N VAL A 175 -15.01 -0.40 -4.14
CA VAL A 175 -13.98 -1.44 -4.09
C VAL A 175 -13.47 -1.59 -2.67
N ARG A 176 -13.17 -2.81 -2.24
CA ARG A 176 -12.69 -3.07 -0.87
C ARG A 176 -11.28 -2.58 -0.64
N HIS A 177 -10.47 -2.56 -1.69
CA HIS A 177 -9.04 -2.25 -1.58
C HIS A 177 -8.60 -1.18 -2.59
N PRO A 178 -9.09 0.07 -2.48
CA PRO A 178 -8.78 1.14 -3.42
C PRO A 178 -7.29 1.50 -3.45
N LEU A 179 -6.59 1.42 -2.31
CA LEU A 179 -5.14 1.62 -2.25
C LEU A 179 -4.39 0.66 -3.19
N TYR A 180 -4.75 -0.62 -3.17
CA TYR A 180 -4.13 -1.63 -4.04
C TYR A 180 -4.51 -1.45 -5.51
N VAL A 181 -5.73 -0.98 -5.81
CA VAL A 181 -6.08 -0.58 -7.18
C VAL A 181 -5.16 0.53 -7.68
N GLY A 182 -4.90 1.55 -6.86
CA GLY A 182 -3.99 2.63 -7.20
C GLY A 182 -2.54 2.16 -7.42
N LEU A 183 -2.05 1.23 -6.59
CA LEU A 183 -0.73 0.59 -6.79
C LEU A 183 -0.66 -0.19 -8.11
N LEU A 184 -1.68 -1.01 -8.42
CA LEU A 184 -1.71 -1.78 -9.67
C LEU A 184 -1.74 -0.86 -10.90
N LEU A 185 -2.49 0.25 -10.86
CA LEU A 185 -2.43 1.26 -11.91
C LEU A 185 -1.01 1.83 -12.07
N GLY A 186 -0.33 2.13 -10.95
CA GLY A 186 1.05 2.61 -10.97
C GLY A 186 2.06 1.60 -11.55
N PHE A 187 1.83 0.30 -11.39
CA PHE A 187 2.73 -0.73 -11.90
C PHE A 187 2.51 -1.04 -13.39
N TRP A 188 1.26 -0.99 -13.85
CA TRP A 188 0.89 -1.48 -15.18
C TRP A 188 0.65 -0.38 -16.21
N CYS A 189 0.24 0.83 -15.81
CA CYS A 189 -0.11 1.91 -16.74
C CYS A 189 1.12 2.72 -17.18
N VAL A 190 2.04 2.08 -17.89
CA VAL A 190 3.26 2.71 -18.43
C VAL A 190 3.38 2.46 -19.93
N PRO A 191 3.87 3.45 -20.71
CA PRO A 191 3.88 3.35 -22.19
C PRO A 191 4.93 2.39 -22.73
N VAL A 192 5.99 2.12 -21.96
CA VAL A 192 7.07 1.20 -22.32
C VAL A 192 7.21 0.18 -21.20
N MET A 193 7.05 -1.10 -21.54
CA MET A 193 7.22 -2.21 -20.61
C MET A 193 8.40 -3.04 -21.05
N THR A 194 9.50 -2.92 -20.33
CA THR A 194 10.68 -3.77 -20.44
C THR A 194 10.47 -5.07 -19.68
N ALA A 195 11.33 -6.07 -19.90
CA ALA A 195 11.32 -7.29 -19.10
C ALA A 195 11.51 -7.01 -17.60
N GLY A 196 12.35 -6.03 -17.24
CA GLY A 196 12.58 -5.62 -15.85
C GLY A 196 11.36 -4.97 -15.21
N ARG A 197 10.68 -4.07 -15.94
CA ARG A 197 9.40 -3.50 -15.48
C ARG A 197 8.33 -4.56 -15.34
N LEU A 198 8.26 -5.52 -16.25
CA LEU A 198 7.30 -6.61 -16.16
C LEU A 198 7.55 -7.47 -14.92
N LEU A 199 8.81 -7.81 -14.63
CA LEU A 199 9.20 -8.51 -13.40
C LEU A 199 8.79 -7.72 -12.15
N PHE A 200 9.10 -6.42 -12.10
CA PHE A 200 8.69 -5.52 -11.03
C PHE A 200 7.17 -5.50 -10.84
N ALA A 201 6.42 -5.29 -11.93
CA ALA A 201 4.97 -5.18 -11.91
C ALA A 201 4.32 -6.51 -11.48
N LEU A 202 4.77 -7.64 -12.02
CA LEU A 202 4.29 -8.97 -11.63
C LEU A 202 4.63 -9.28 -10.17
N GLY A 203 5.87 -9.04 -9.75
CA GLY A 203 6.33 -9.31 -8.38
C GLY A 203 5.54 -8.53 -7.33
N LEU A 204 5.37 -7.21 -7.53
CA LEU A 204 4.58 -6.38 -6.63
C LEU A 204 3.08 -6.66 -6.72
N SER A 205 2.56 -7.05 -7.90
CA SER A 205 1.17 -7.49 -8.02
C SER A 205 0.92 -8.78 -7.25
N ALA A 206 1.81 -9.78 -7.37
CA ALA A 206 1.73 -11.02 -6.63
C ALA A 206 1.79 -10.77 -5.12
N TYR A 207 2.74 -9.96 -4.66
CA TYR A 207 2.81 -9.51 -3.27
C TYR A 207 1.52 -8.83 -2.82
N THR A 208 0.97 -7.92 -3.63
CA THR A 208 -0.28 -7.20 -3.31
C THR A 208 -1.46 -8.15 -3.16
N LEU A 209 -1.62 -9.13 -4.07
CA LEU A 209 -2.69 -10.13 -4.01
C LEU A 209 -2.56 -11.05 -2.78
N ILE A 210 -1.33 -11.45 -2.44
CA ILE A 210 -1.04 -12.21 -1.22
C ILE A 210 -1.40 -11.35 0.02
N GLY A 211 -1.00 -10.07 0.02
CA GLY A 211 -1.32 -9.11 1.06
C GLY A 211 -2.83 -8.97 1.28
N ILE A 212 -3.61 -8.82 0.20
CA ILE A 212 -5.08 -8.80 0.24
C ILE A 212 -5.63 -10.06 0.90
N ALA A 213 -5.14 -11.24 0.53
CA ALA A 213 -5.64 -12.48 1.09
C ALA A 213 -5.42 -12.55 2.62
N PHE A 214 -4.26 -12.09 3.11
CA PHE A 214 -4.00 -11.99 4.54
C PHE A 214 -4.83 -10.91 5.23
N GLU A 215 -4.99 -9.74 4.59
CA GLU A 215 -5.78 -8.64 5.12
C GLU A 215 -7.26 -9.01 5.24
N GLU A 216 -7.87 -9.62 4.22
CA GLU A 216 -9.28 -10.05 4.30
C GLU A 216 -9.48 -11.10 5.40
N ARG A 217 -8.51 -11.99 5.62
CA ARG A 217 -8.53 -12.95 6.74
C ARG A 217 -8.51 -12.24 8.10
N ASP A 218 -7.66 -11.23 8.25
CA ASP A 218 -7.59 -10.46 9.49
C ASP A 218 -8.85 -9.62 9.75
N LEU A 219 -9.39 -9.01 8.70
CA LEU A 219 -10.62 -8.21 8.76
C LEU A 219 -11.83 -9.09 9.08
N LEU A 220 -11.91 -10.30 8.52
CA LEU A 220 -12.91 -11.29 8.90
C LEU A 220 -12.77 -11.71 10.36
N ALA A 221 -11.55 -11.96 10.83
CA ALA A 221 -11.30 -12.32 12.23
C ALA A 221 -11.62 -11.17 13.21
N GLN A 222 -11.47 -9.92 12.78
CA GLN A 222 -11.70 -8.72 13.61
C GLN A 222 -13.16 -8.26 13.61
N PHE A 223 -13.82 -8.24 12.45
CA PHE A 223 -15.14 -7.62 12.26
C PHE A 223 -16.27 -8.62 11.97
N GLY A 224 -15.95 -9.91 11.78
CA GLY A 224 -16.92 -10.99 11.65
C GLY A 224 -17.97 -10.75 10.56
N GLU A 225 -19.25 -10.87 10.93
CA GLU A 225 -20.38 -10.71 10.01
C GLU A 225 -20.44 -9.35 9.32
N ARG A 226 -20.01 -8.27 9.99
CA ARG A 226 -20.00 -6.93 9.38
C ARG A 226 -19.15 -6.91 8.11
N TYR A 227 -17.98 -7.55 8.17
CA TYR A 227 -17.09 -7.65 7.01
C TYR A 227 -17.58 -8.68 5.98
N ARG A 228 -18.21 -9.80 6.42
CA ARG A 228 -18.83 -10.76 5.48
C ARG A 228 -19.94 -10.13 4.67
N ALA A 229 -20.80 -9.31 5.29
CA ALA A 229 -21.84 -8.55 4.59
C ALA A 229 -21.21 -7.60 3.56
N TYR A 230 -20.23 -6.80 3.98
CA TYR A 230 -19.49 -5.90 3.09
C TYR A 230 -18.86 -6.63 1.88
N ARG A 231 -18.26 -7.80 2.10
CA ARG A 231 -17.64 -8.65 1.04
C ARG A 231 -18.66 -9.18 0.02
N ARG A 232 -19.92 -9.37 0.42
CA ARG A 232 -21.01 -9.77 -0.50
C ARG A 232 -21.43 -8.62 -1.41
N GLU A 233 -21.28 -7.38 -0.98
CA GLU A 233 -21.82 -6.21 -1.68
C GLU A 233 -20.76 -5.50 -2.54
N VAL A 234 -19.56 -5.33 -2.00
CA VAL A 234 -18.49 -4.55 -2.63
C VAL A 234 -17.43 -5.49 -3.21
N GLY A 235 -16.95 -5.22 -4.43
CA GLY A 235 -15.94 -6.06 -5.10
C GLY A 235 -14.52 -5.85 -4.55
N MET A 236 -13.62 -6.81 -4.77
CA MET A 236 -12.26 -6.77 -4.19
C MET A 236 -11.42 -5.63 -4.76
N LEU A 237 -11.18 -5.68 -6.08
CA LEU A 237 -10.42 -4.69 -6.86
C LEU A 237 -11.25 -4.06 -7.97
N VAL A 238 -12.26 -4.79 -8.47
CA VAL A 238 -13.19 -4.33 -9.51
C VAL A 238 -14.55 -4.05 -8.88
N PRO A 239 -15.18 -2.90 -9.16
CA PRO A 239 -16.51 -2.59 -8.66
C PRO A 239 -17.56 -3.62 -9.09
N ARG A 240 -18.56 -3.85 -8.24
CA ARG A 240 -19.75 -4.65 -8.60
C ARG A 240 -20.88 -3.72 -9.02
N ALA A 241 -21.72 -4.15 -9.98
CA ALA A 241 -22.92 -3.41 -10.36
C ALA A 241 -23.83 -3.06 -9.16
N ARG A 242 -23.89 -3.96 -8.18
CA ARG A 242 -24.64 -3.76 -6.93
C ARG A 242 -24.11 -2.59 -6.08
N ALA A 243 -22.80 -2.36 -6.07
CA ALA A 243 -22.19 -1.26 -5.32
C ALA A 243 -22.63 0.10 -5.88
N PHE A 244 -22.71 0.23 -7.21
CA PHE A 244 -23.23 1.46 -7.84
C PHE A 244 -24.70 1.72 -7.51
N LYS A 245 -25.55 0.68 -7.54
CA LYS A 245 -26.97 0.80 -7.17
C LYS A 245 -27.16 1.27 -5.72
N GLN A 246 -26.35 0.77 -4.78
CA GLN A 246 -26.43 1.14 -3.37
C GLN A 246 -25.99 2.58 -3.10
N VAL A 247 -24.92 3.04 -3.76
CA VAL A 247 -24.50 4.44 -3.61
C VAL A 247 -25.55 5.38 -4.20
N ALA A 248 -26.14 5.03 -5.35
CA ALA A 248 -27.21 5.81 -5.96
C ALA A 248 -28.47 5.88 -5.08
N SER A 249 -28.78 4.84 -4.31
CA SER A 249 -29.91 4.82 -3.38
C SER A 249 -29.62 5.47 -2.00
N GLY A 250 -28.42 6.03 -1.80
CA GLY A 250 -28.01 6.64 -0.53
C GLY A 250 -27.76 5.66 0.62
N GLU A 251 -27.79 4.35 0.35
CA GLU A 251 -27.61 3.32 1.39
C GLU A 251 -26.12 3.00 1.56
N ALA A 252 -25.52 3.44 2.67
CA ALA A 252 -24.14 3.05 2.98
C ALA A 252 -24.09 1.55 3.34
N PRO A 253 -23.19 0.73 2.74
CA PRO A 253 -23.09 -0.71 3.00
C PRO A 253 -22.94 -1.08 4.48
N ALA A 254 -22.28 -0.23 5.27
CA ALA A 254 -22.09 -0.42 6.71
C ALA A 254 -23.35 -0.19 7.56
N ALA A 255 -24.38 0.48 7.04
CA ALA A 255 -25.58 0.84 7.81
C ALA A 255 -26.52 -0.34 8.06
N ARG A 256 -26.61 -1.30 7.13
CA ARG A 256 -27.50 -2.47 7.28
C ARG A 256 -27.06 -3.44 8.39
N ALA A 257 -25.75 -3.56 8.66
CA ALA A 257 -25.26 -4.43 9.73
C ALA A 257 -25.62 -3.93 11.14
N ARG A 258 -26.01 -2.65 11.30
CA ARG A 258 -26.55 -2.11 12.55
C ARG A 258 -28.05 -2.39 12.73
N ALA A 259 -28.82 -2.35 11.64
CA ALA A 259 -30.28 -2.50 11.67
C ALA A 259 -30.74 -3.96 11.95
N ASP A 260 -29.91 -4.95 11.62
CA ASP A 260 -30.24 -6.37 11.83
C ASP A 260 -30.09 -6.82 13.30
N ARG A 261 -29.40 -6.01 14.14
CA ARG A 261 -29.25 -6.27 15.58
C ARG A 261 -30.29 -5.57 16.45
N SER A 262 -31.10 -4.67 15.91
CA SER A 262 -32.20 -4.04 16.65
C SER A 262 -33.52 -4.78 16.50
N LYS A 263 -33.50 -5.98 15.89
CA LYS A 263 -34.67 -6.84 15.66
C LYS A 263 -34.55 -8.22 16.32
N VAL A 264 -33.56 -8.42 17.19
CA VAL A 264 -33.40 -9.64 18.02
C VAL A 264 -33.35 -9.25 19.47
#